data_AF-A0A5K1EFY0-F1
#
_entry.id   AF-A0A5K1EFY0-F1
#
_cell.length_a   1.000
_cell.length_b   1.000
_cell.length_c   1.000
_cell.angle_alpha   90.00
_cell.angle_beta   90.00
_cell.angle_gamma   90.00
#
_symmetry.space_group_name_H-M   'P 1'
#
loop_
_entity.id
_entity.type
_entity.pdbx_description
1 polymer ?
#
loop_
_entity_poly.entity_id
_entity_poly.type
_entity_poly.pdbx_seq_one_letter_code
_entity_poly.pdbx_strand_id
1 'polypeptide(L)' 'IQLKNITRLCQTKPVVTINGQFPGPKIVAREGDRLIVKVINHVSNNVTIH' A
#
# COMPACT_ATOMS: atom_id res chain seq x y z
N ILE A 1 -1.72 1.47 5.87
CA ILE A 1 -0.47 0.73 5.53
C ILE A 1 -0.26 -0.35 6.57
N GLN A 2 -0.01 -1.60 6.18
CA GLN A 2 0.16 -2.73 7.09
C GLN A 2 1.05 -3.84 6.51
N LEU A 3 1.68 -4.65 7.35
CA LEU A 3 2.43 -5.83 6.91
C LEU A 3 1.51 -7.02 6.62
N LYS A 4 1.76 -7.74 5.52
CA LYS A 4 1.08 -8.98 5.18
C LYS A 4 2.07 -9.98 4.60
N ASN A 5 1.96 -11.25 4.98
CA ASN A 5 2.77 -12.32 4.40
C ASN A 5 2.28 -12.63 2.98
N ILE A 6 3.18 -12.58 2.02
CA ILE A 6 2.89 -12.87 0.61
C ILE A 6 3.86 -13.95 0.12
N THR A 7 3.32 -14.94 -0.57
CA THR A 7 4.10 -16.02 -1.19
C THR A 7 4.25 -15.77 -2.69
N ARG A 8 5.48 -15.72 -3.18
CA ARG A 8 5.81 -15.74 -4.62
C ARG A 8 7.02 -16.63 -4.85
N LEU A 9 7.00 -17.40 -5.94
CA LEU A 9 8.11 -18.30 -6.32
C LEU A 9 8.55 -19.20 -5.14
N CYS A 10 7.58 -19.76 -4.41
CA CYS A 10 7.78 -20.59 -3.21
C CYS A 10 8.48 -19.90 -2.03
N GLN A 11 8.63 -18.57 -2.02
CA GLN A 11 9.14 -17.80 -0.89
C GLN A 11 8.03 -16.97 -0.26
N THR A 12 7.85 -17.09 1.05
CA THR A 12 6.92 -16.28 1.85
C THR A 12 7.71 -15.21 2.60
N LYS A 13 7.35 -13.93 2.40
CA LYS A 13 7.96 -12.81 3.11
C LYS A 13 6.89 -11.82 3.59
N PRO A 14 7.09 -11.14 4.72
CA PRO A 14 6.25 -10.01 5.11
C PRO A 14 6.51 -8.83 4.16
N VAL A 15 5.45 -8.31 3.56
CA VAL A 15 5.49 -7.20 2.62
C VAL A 15 4.57 -6.08 3.10
N VAL A 16 4.98 -4.83 2.89
CA VAL A 16 4.14 -3.66 3.18
C VAL A 16 3.03 -3.58 2.13
N THR A 17 1.79 -3.47 2.60
CA THR A 17 0.58 -3.43 1.78
C THR A 17 -0.26 -2.20 2.07
N ILE A 18 -1.01 -1.75 1.05
CA ILE A 18 -1.97 -0.65 1.19
C ILE A 18 -3.36 -1.28 1.29
N ASN A 19 -4.04 -1.06 2.42
CA ASN A 19 -5.33 -1.67 2.73
C ASN A 19 -5.35 -3.21 2.54
N GLY A 20 -4.23 -3.89 2.84
CA GLY A 20 -4.09 -5.35 2.71
C GLY A 20 -3.91 -5.87 1.28
N GLN A 21 -3.78 -4.97 0.30
CA GLN A 21 -3.60 -5.29 -1.11
C GLN A 21 -2.15 -5.10 -1.55
N PHE A 22 -1.69 -6.02 -2.41
CA PHE A 22 -0.38 -5.99 -3.04
C PHE A 22 -0.49 -6.55 -4.48
N PRO A 23 -0.20 -5.76 -5.54
CA PRO A 23 0.05 -4.32 -5.51
C PRO A 23 -1.09 -3.52 -4.84
N GLY A 24 -0.80 -2.30 -4.40
CA GLY A 24 -1.81 -1.43 -3.78
C GLY A 24 -2.99 -1.11 -4.70
N PRO A 25 -4.08 -0.53 -4.16
CA PRO A 25 -5.27 -0.24 -4.93
C PRO A 25 -4.99 0.79 -6.02
N LYS A 26 -5.56 0.58 -7.21
CA LYS A 26 -5.50 1.52 -8.32
C LYS A 26 -6.37 2.75 -8.01
N ILE A 27 -5.79 3.94 -8.16
CA ILE A 27 -6.52 5.20 -8.13
C ILE A 27 -6.86 5.58 -9.57
N VAL A 28 -8.10 6.01 -9.81
CA VAL A 28 -8.56 6.51 -11.12
C VAL A 28 -9.01 7.95 -10.93
N ALA A 29 -8.43 8.85 -11.70
CA ALA A 29 -8.72 10.28 -11.70
C ALA A 29 -8.68 10.82 -13.13
N ARG A 30 -9.27 11.98 -13.35
CA ARG A 30 -9.25 12.72 -14.61
C ARG A 30 -8.37 13.95 -14.48
N GLU A 31 -8.01 14.54 -15.62
CA GLU A 31 -7.30 15.81 -15.65
C GLU A 31 -8.13 16.89 -14.93
N GLY A 32 -7.46 17.66 -14.06
CA GLY A 32 -8.09 18.69 -13.23
C GLY A 32 -8.59 18.19 -11.87
N ASP A 33 -8.66 16.89 -11.63
CA ASP A 33 -9.10 16.36 -10.33
C ASP A 33 -8.05 16.63 -9.23
N ARG A 34 -8.54 17.00 -8.04
CA ARG A 34 -7.74 17.05 -6.81
C ARG A 34 -8.17 15.95 -5.86
N LEU A 35 -7.25 15.05 -5.53
CA LEU A 35 -7.48 13.95 -4.61
C LEU A 35 -6.98 14.28 -3.21
N ILE A 36 -7.73 13.87 -2.20
CA ILE A 36 -7.30 13.89 -0.80
C ILE A 36 -7.18 12.44 -0.34
N VAL A 37 -5.96 12.01 -0.03
CA VAL A 37 -5.69 10.65 0.45
C VAL A 37 -5.25 10.73 1.91
N LYS A 38 -6.10 10.22 2.81
CA LYS A 38 -5.74 10.07 4.23
C LYS A 38 -4.93 8.80 4.40
N VAL A 39 -3.66 8.95 4.75
CA VAL A 39 -2.76 7.83 4.98
C VAL A 39 -2.67 7.55 6.48
N ILE A 40 -2.88 6.29 6.87
CA ILE A 40 -2.67 5.81 8.24
C ILE A 40 -1.61 4.71 8.19
N ASN A 41 -0.54 4.91 8.95
CA ASN A 41 0.55 3.95 9.08
C ASN A 41 0.30 3.02 10.27
N HIS A 42 0.09 1.73 10.02
CA HIS A 42 -0.02 0.70 11.07
C HIS A 42 1.25 -0.14 11.21
N VAL A 43 2.33 0.22 10.51
CA VAL A 43 3.65 -0.42 10.71
C VAL A 43 4.52 0.47 11.60
N SER A 44 5.47 -0.15 12.30
CA SER A 44 6.36 0.56 13.22
C SER A 44 7.41 1.43 12.53
N ASN A 45 7.73 1.12 11.27
CA ASN A 45 8.70 1.88 10.49
C ASN A 45 8.08 3.15 9.90
N ASN A 46 8.89 4.20 9.74
CA ASN A 46 8.49 5.43 9.03
C ASN A 46 8.25 5.13 7.55
N VAL A 47 7.16 5.66 7.00
CA VAL A 47 6.73 5.43 5.62
C VAL A 47 6.27 6.74 4.97
N THR A 48 6.66 6.93 3.71
CA THR A 48 6.17 7.99 2.82
C THR A 48 5.56 7.36 1.56
N ILE A 49 4.59 8.04 0.93
CA ILE A 49 3.98 7.64 -0.35
C ILE A 49 4.28 8.74 -1.36
N HIS A 50 4.79 8.38 -2.53
CA HIS A 50 5.05 9.28 -3.65
C HIS A 50 4.30 8.78 -4.88
#